data_AF-A0A817WQU2-F1
#
_entry.id   AF-A0A817WQU2-F1
#
_cell.length_a   1.000
_cell.length_b   1.000
_cell.length_c   1.000
_cell.angle_alpha   90.00
_cell.angle_beta   90.00
_cell.angle_gamma   90.00
#
_symmetry.space_group_name_H-M   'P 1'
#
loop_
_entity.id
_entity.type
_entity.pdbx_description
1 polymer ?
#
loop_
_entity_poly.entity_id
_entity_poly.type
_entity_poly.pdbx_seq_one_letter_code
_entity_poly.pdbx_strand_id
1 'polypeptide(L)'
;MEKQIDHINKLQIITKTFTLDSDSTATFAFIKHSHEMNVPFSIYSPRFKTSQFGYCFMIRVCSTIISENENQEYLSIYITLLRGEFDPILLYPFPYNIYLCLCDQSNQRKHIVSIIKADANKLSFMRPTSEKNDEVGIIKFCPLNFLKNGQNNYLKDDIFFIRIFIDFMNNGINPFNVIIERSNIK
;
A
#
# COMPACT_ATOMS: atom_id res chain seq x y z
N MET A 1 14.10 -23.20 -20.73
CA MET A 1 14.47 -23.46 -19.32
C MET A 1 14.45 -22.19 -18.50
N GLU A 2 15.17 -21.13 -18.86
CA GLU A 2 15.21 -19.86 -18.10
C GLU A 2 13.83 -19.19 -17.90
N LYS A 3 12.98 -19.13 -18.94
CA LYS A 3 11.61 -18.57 -18.82
C LYS A 3 10.71 -19.34 -17.83
N GLN A 4 10.96 -20.63 -17.63
CA GLN A 4 10.15 -21.48 -16.75
C GLN A 4 10.63 -21.38 -15.29
N ILE A 5 11.95 -21.23 -15.09
CA ILE A 5 12.56 -20.95 -13.78
C ILE A 5 12.16 -19.54 -13.31
N ASP A 6 12.17 -18.55 -14.19
CA ASP A 6 11.71 -17.19 -13.88
C ASP A 6 10.22 -17.17 -13.51
N HIS A 7 9.38 -17.92 -14.23
CA HIS A 7 7.96 -18.06 -13.90
C HIS A 7 7.73 -18.74 -12.54
N ILE A 8 8.48 -19.82 -12.22
CA ILE A 8 8.38 -20.52 -10.94
C ILE A 8 8.86 -19.64 -9.78
N ASN A 9 9.97 -18.90 -9.95
CA ASN A 9 10.44 -17.95 -8.93
C ASN A 9 9.45 -16.81 -8.72
N LYS A 10 8.83 -16.30 -9.80
CA LYS A 10 7.76 -15.30 -9.74
C LYS A 10 6.52 -15.85 -9.03
N LEU A 11 6.13 -17.10 -9.28
CA LEU A 11 5.05 -17.79 -8.58
C LEU A 11 5.38 -18.06 -7.09
N GLN A 12 6.63 -18.36 -6.75
CA GLN A 12 7.08 -18.49 -5.35
C GLN A 12 7.05 -17.14 -4.62
N ILE A 13 7.41 -16.04 -5.28
CA ILE A 13 7.28 -14.68 -4.73
C ILE A 13 5.79 -14.30 -4.56
N ILE A 14 4.92 -14.71 -5.48
CA ILE A 14 3.46 -14.49 -5.41
C ILE A 14 2.80 -15.32 -4.29
N THR A 15 3.30 -16.52 -4.00
CA THR A 15 2.78 -17.37 -2.92
C THR A 15 3.38 -17.09 -1.55
N LYS A 16 4.53 -16.39 -1.48
CA LYS A 16 5.17 -16.00 -0.21
C LYS A 16 4.30 -14.98 0.51
N THR A 17 3.75 -15.40 1.65
CA THR A 17 3.03 -14.52 2.57
C THR A 17 4.02 -13.91 3.55
N PHE A 18 4.07 -12.59 3.59
CA PHE A 18 4.93 -11.84 4.52
C PHE A 18 4.21 -11.64 5.85
N THR A 19 4.94 -11.33 6.91
CA THR A 19 4.35 -10.89 8.18
C THR A 19 4.84 -9.49 8.47
N LEU A 20 4.04 -8.68 9.19
CA LEU A 20 4.53 -7.41 9.69
C LEU A 20 5.80 -7.61 10.54
N ASP A 21 6.69 -6.63 10.47
CA ASP A 21 7.84 -6.49 11.34
C ASP A 21 7.39 -6.22 12.79
N SER A 22 8.31 -6.33 13.75
CA SER A 22 8.00 -6.16 15.18
C SER A 22 7.46 -4.77 15.54
N ASP A 23 7.69 -3.77 14.69
CA ASP A 23 7.16 -2.41 14.81
C ASP A 23 5.77 -2.24 14.15
N SER A 24 5.11 -3.34 13.80
CA SER A 24 3.80 -3.36 13.12
C SER A 24 3.83 -2.76 11.72
N THR A 25 5.00 -2.74 11.06
CA THR A 25 5.15 -2.26 9.68
C THR A 25 5.37 -3.36 8.67
N ALA A 26 5.10 -3.07 7.40
CA ALA A 26 5.62 -3.84 6.27
C ALA A 26 5.97 -2.89 5.13
N THR A 27 7.13 -3.09 4.49
CA THR A 27 7.59 -2.26 3.37
C THR A 27 7.65 -3.07 2.08
N PHE A 28 7.05 -2.54 1.02
CA PHE A 28 7.04 -3.16 -0.30
C PHE A 28 7.73 -2.25 -1.32
N ALA A 29 8.67 -2.82 -2.06
CA ALA A 29 9.27 -2.19 -3.22
C ALA A 29 8.39 -2.42 -4.45
N PHE A 30 8.08 -1.35 -5.17
CA PHE A 30 7.37 -1.39 -6.44
C PHE A 30 8.32 -0.93 -7.54
N ILE A 31 8.51 -1.78 -8.54
CA ILE A 31 9.37 -1.50 -9.70
C ILE A 31 8.46 -1.03 -10.83
N LYS A 32 8.69 0.18 -11.32
CA LYS A 32 8.00 0.73 -12.48
C LYS A 32 8.84 1.81 -13.12
N HIS A 33 9.15 1.64 -14.40
CA HIS A 33 9.97 2.61 -15.11
C HIS A 33 9.25 3.95 -15.26
N SER A 34 9.98 5.05 -15.04
CA SER A 34 9.42 6.41 -15.11
C SER A 34 8.68 6.72 -16.42
N HIS A 35 9.19 6.21 -17.55
CA HIS A 35 8.56 6.38 -18.87
C HIS A 35 7.28 5.55 -19.04
N GLU A 36 7.18 4.42 -18.35
CA GLU A 36 5.97 3.59 -18.33
C GLU A 36 4.91 4.10 -17.33
N MET A 37 5.25 5.07 -16.48
CA MET A 37 4.28 5.77 -15.61
C MET A 37 3.54 6.90 -16.33
N ASN A 38 3.60 6.93 -17.67
CA ASN A 38 2.77 7.80 -18.53
C ASN A 38 1.60 7.05 -19.16
N VAL A 39 1.48 5.74 -18.88
CA VAL A 39 0.34 4.92 -19.29
C VAL A 39 -0.33 4.35 -18.03
N PRO A 40 -1.65 4.06 -18.08
CA PRO A 40 -2.34 3.43 -16.97
C PRO A 40 -1.63 2.17 -16.48
N PHE A 41 -1.40 2.06 -15.17
CA PHE A 41 -0.76 0.90 -14.56
C PHE A 41 -1.48 0.48 -13.27
N SER A 42 -1.34 -0.80 -12.91
CA SER A 42 -1.83 -1.37 -11.66
C SER A 42 -0.92 -2.51 -11.24
N ILE A 43 -0.33 -2.42 -10.05
CA ILE A 43 0.66 -3.36 -9.51
C ILE A 43 0.22 -3.76 -8.11
N TYR A 44 0.40 -5.03 -7.76
CA TYR A 44 0.01 -5.57 -6.46
C TYR A 44 1.23 -5.97 -5.64
N SER A 45 1.16 -5.79 -4.32
CA SER A 45 2.09 -6.42 -3.39
C SER A 45 1.80 -7.93 -3.28
N PRO A 46 2.76 -8.74 -2.81
CA PRO A 46 2.45 -10.03 -2.21
C PRO A 46 1.46 -9.89 -1.06
N ARG A 47 0.85 -11.02 -0.68
CA ARG A 47 0.01 -11.09 0.52
C ARG A 47 0.88 -10.90 1.76
N PHE A 48 0.35 -10.23 2.78
CA PHE A 48 1.01 -10.09 4.06
C PHE A 48 0.02 -10.24 5.22
N LYS A 49 0.48 -10.82 6.32
CA LYS A 49 -0.29 -11.02 7.53
C LYS A 49 0.15 -10.05 8.62
N THR A 50 -0.80 -9.70 9.47
CA THR A 50 -0.56 -8.86 10.66
C THR A 50 0.24 -9.57 11.74
N SER A 51 0.14 -10.90 11.79
CA SER A 51 0.96 -11.80 12.60
C SER A 51 0.85 -13.21 12.02
N GLN A 52 1.53 -14.21 12.59
CA GLN A 52 1.39 -15.61 12.15
C GLN A 52 -0.08 -16.08 12.09
N PHE A 53 -0.90 -15.61 13.03
CA PHE A 53 -2.32 -15.96 13.20
C PHE A 53 -3.26 -14.76 12.96
N GLY A 54 -2.75 -13.70 12.35
CA GLY A 54 -3.46 -12.44 12.20
C GLY A 54 -4.22 -12.30 10.87
N TYR A 55 -4.84 -11.14 10.67
CA TYR A 55 -5.48 -10.72 9.42
C TYR A 55 -4.51 -10.79 8.24
N CYS A 56 -5.03 -11.09 7.04
CA CYS A 56 -4.29 -11.14 5.78
C CYS A 56 -4.69 -9.98 4.88
N PHE A 57 -3.72 -9.30 4.25
CA PHE A 57 -3.93 -8.14 3.40
C PHE A 57 -3.11 -8.23 2.11
N MET A 58 -3.47 -7.39 1.14
CA MET A 58 -2.64 -7.05 -0.02
C MET A 58 -2.80 -5.56 -0.35
N ILE A 59 -1.79 -4.97 -0.99
CA ILE A 59 -1.81 -3.60 -1.48
C ILE A 59 -1.91 -3.62 -2.99
N ARG A 60 -2.67 -2.68 -3.55
CA ARG A 60 -2.65 -2.33 -4.95
C ARG A 60 -2.23 -0.89 -5.12
N VAL A 61 -1.26 -0.65 -6.00
CA VAL A 61 -0.83 0.68 -6.41
C VAL A 61 -1.14 0.85 -7.89
N CYS A 62 -1.82 1.93 -8.27
CA CYS A 62 -2.17 2.19 -9.66
C CYS A 62 -2.09 3.68 -9.98
N SER A 63 -2.05 4.01 -11.27
CA SER A 63 -2.36 5.36 -11.72
C SER A 63 -3.88 5.55 -11.82
N THR A 64 -4.35 6.76 -11.51
CA THR A 64 -5.78 7.11 -11.62
C THR A 64 -5.95 8.56 -12.03
N ILE A 65 -6.88 8.79 -12.95
CA ILE A 65 -7.41 10.09 -13.33
C ILE A 65 -8.79 10.23 -12.67
N ILE A 66 -9.06 11.38 -12.06
CA ILE A 66 -10.23 11.56 -11.19
C ILE A 66 -11.45 11.99 -12.00
N SER A 67 -11.24 12.79 -13.04
CA SER A 67 -12.26 13.15 -14.01
C SER A 67 -11.61 13.40 -15.35
N GLU A 68 -12.35 13.21 -16.45
CA GLU A 68 -11.87 13.43 -17.81
C GLU A 68 -11.39 14.88 -18.05
N ASN A 69 -11.86 15.83 -17.23
CA ASN A 69 -11.46 17.23 -17.30
C ASN A 69 -10.20 17.57 -16.46
N GLU A 70 -9.69 16.62 -15.67
CA GLU A 70 -8.44 16.79 -14.91
C GLU A 70 -7.27 16.18 -15.71
N ASN A 71 -6.26 16.99 -16.02
CA ASN A 71 -5.00 16.51 -16.64
C ASN A 71 -4.02 15.90 -15.62
N GLN A 72 -4.40 15.82 -14.35
CA GLN A 72 -3.52 15.36 -13.28
C GLN A 72 -3.78 13.87 -13.00
N GLU A 73 -2.75 13.06 -13.22
CA GLU A 73 -2.72 11.67 -12.77
C GLU A 73 -2.15 11.56 -11.35
N TYR A 74 -2.75 10.68 -10.56
CA TYR A 74 -2.32 10.37 -9.21
C TYR A 74 -1.85 8.91 -9.13
N LEU A 75 -0.82 8.70 -8.33
CA LEU A 75 -0.62 7.42 -7.65
C LEU A 75 -1.80 7.25 -6.69
N SER A 76 -2.55 6.18 -6.87
CA SER A 76 -3.59 5.72 -5.94
C SER A 76 -3.09 4.47 -5.22
N ILE A 77 -3.39 4.38 -3.93
CA ILE A 77 -3.00 3.22 -3.12
C ILE A 77 -4.26 2.66 -2.46
N TYR A 78 -4.47 1.36 -2.65
CA TYR A 78 -5.57 0.60 -2.08
C TYR A 78 -5.02 -0.55 -1.23
N ILE A 79 -5.76 -0.90 -0.20
CA ILE A 79 -5.54 -2.09 0.62
C ILE A 79 -6.80 -2.95 0.59
N THR A 80 -6.60 -4.26 0.54
CA THR A 80 -7.68 -5.24 0.51
C THR A 80 -7.49 -6.23 1.64
N LEU A 81 -8.51 -6.37 2.49
CA LEU A 81 -8.60 -7.43 3.49
C LEU A 81 -8.95 -8.74 2.78
N LEU A 82 -8.15 -9.78 3.03
CA LEU A 82 -8.27 -11.09 2.43
C LEU A 82 -8.74 -12.10 3.46
N ARG A 83 -9.42 -13.16 2.98
CA ARG A 83 -9.78 -14.29 3.84
C ARG A 83 -8.53 -14.95 4.39
N GLY A 84 -8.47 -15.07 5.71
CA GLY A 84 -7.43 -15.72 6.46
C GLY A 84 -7.88 -17.06 7.06
N GLU A 85 -6.90 -17.90 7.39
CA GLU A 85 -7.12 -19.17 8.09
C GLU A 85 -7.65 -18.96 9.51
N PHE A 86 -7.25 -17.85 10.15
CA PHE A 86 -7.56 -17.54 11.55
C PHE A 86 -8.71 -16.54 11.70
N ASP A 87 -9.42 -16.19 10.62
CA ASP A 87 -10.59 -15.29 10.66
C ASP A 87 -11.64 -15.67 11.73
N PRO A 88 -11.92 -16.96 12.06
CA PRO A 88 -12.87 -17.29 13.13
C PRO A 88 -12.51 -16.78 14.52
N ILE A 89 -11.23 -16.49 14.80
CA ILE A 89 -10.75 -16.06 16.13
C ILE A 89 -10.34 -14.58 16.16
N LEU A 90 -10.44 -13.87 15.05
CA LEU A 90 -10.08 -12.45 14.94
C LEU A 90 -11.29 -11.55 15.19
N LEU A 91 -11.03 -10.33 15.67
CA LEU A 91 -12.07 -9.32 15.88
C LEU A 91 -12.55 -8.75 14.54
N TYR A 92 -13.87 -8.61 14.38
CA TYR A 92 -14.49 -7.96 13.23
C TYR A 92 -15.63 -7.03 13.65
N PRO A 93 -15.90 -5.94 12.90
CA PRO A 93 -15.12 -5.45 11.76
C PRO A 93 -13.68 -5.07 12.18
N PHE A 94 -12.74 -5.12 11.23
CA PHE A 94 -11.32 -4.84 11.48
C PHE A 94 -11.18 -3.51 12.24
N PRO A 95 -10.61 -3.47 13.46
CA PRO A 95 -10.79 -2.33 14.37
C PRO A 95 -9.61 -1.35 14.43
N TYR A 96 -8.60 -1.52 13.56
CA TYR A 96 -7.34 -0.77 13.66
C TYR A 96 -7.18 0.23 12.53
N ASN A 97 -6.47 1.33 12.80
CA ASN A 97 -6.10 2.28 11.76
C ASN A 97 -4.95 1.74 10.91
N ILE A 98 -5.00 2.01 9.60
CA ILE A 98 -3.95 1.64 8.66
C ILE A 98 -3.30 2.92 8.13
N TYR A 99 -2.00 3.06 8.32
CA TYR A 99 -1.21 4.13 7.74
C TYR A 99 -0.51 3.64 6.49
N LEU A 100 -0.71 4.37 5.40
CA LEU A 100 -0.07 4.19 4.12
C LEU A 100 1.01 5.26 3.96
N CYS A 101 2.23 4.86 3.61
CA CYS A 101 3.37 5.74 3.53
C CYS A 101 4.13 5.53 2.20
N LEU A 102 4.25 6.58 1.40
CA LEU A 102 5.22 6.63 0.29
C LEU A 102 6.54 7.18 0.85
N CYS A 103 7.59 6.35 0.78
CA CYS A 103 8.84 6.64 1.46
C CYS A 103 9.74 7.58 0.64
N ASP A 104 10.04 8.76 1.16
CA ASP A 104 11.22 9.55 0.75
C ASP A 104 12.53 8.77 0.98
N GLN A 105 13.27 8.55 -0.10
CA GLN A 105 14.54 7.83 -0.14
C GLN A 105 15.77 8.74 0.08
N SER A 106 15.57 10.00 0.47
CA SER A 106 16.62 10.94 0.90
C SER A 106 16.81 10.91 2.41
N ASN A 107 17.93 11.47 2.89
CA ASN A 107 18.20 11.61 4.33
C ASN A 107 17.21 12.54 5.05
N GLN A 108 16.39 13.31 4.33
CA GLN A 108 15.39 14.20 4.94
C GLN A 108 14.15 13.43 5.41
N ARG A 109 13.91 12.23 4.88
CA ARG A 109 12.81 11.32 5.27
C ARG A 109 11.45 11.99 5.27
N LYS A 110 11.22 12.93 4.36
CA LYS A 110 9.95 13.66 4.20
C LYS A 110 8.89 12.74 3.60
N HIS A 111 8.38 11.78 4.36
CA HIS A 111 7.46 10.78 3.85
C HIS A 111 6.09 11.39 3.52
N ILE A 112 5.38 10.81 2.53
CA ILE A 112 3.98 11.16 2.27
C ILE A 112 3.12 10.10 2.93
N VAL A 113 2.36 10.50 3.93
CA VAL A 113 1.60 9.58 4.78
C VAL A 113 0.13 9.88 4.70
N SER A 114 -0.70 8.84 4.74
CA SER A 114 -2.12 8.98 5.03
C SER A 114 -2.72 7.80 5.72
N ILE A 115 -3.82 8.08 6.41
CA ILE A 115 -4.54 7.14 7.23
C ILE A 115 -5.79 6.66 6.53
N ILE A 116 -6.02 5.36 6.58
CA ILE A 116 -7.31 4.72 6.36
C ILE A 116 -7.84 4.37 7.75
N LYS A 117 -8.87 5.09 8.17
CA LYS A 117 -9.62 4.75 9.38
C LYS A 117 -10.55 3.59 9.05
N ALA A 118 -10.42 2.50 9.78
CA ALA A 118 -11.33 1.38 9.61
C ALA A 118 -12.74 1.79 10.03
N ASP A 119 -13.68 1.67 9.09
CA ASP A 119 -15.07 2.06 9.29
C ASP A 119 -15.90 0.81 9.51
N ALA A 120 -16.48 0.69 10.71
CA ALA A 120 -17.31 -0.44 11.10
C ALA A 120 -18.57 -0.60 10.24
N ASN A 121 -18.95 0.38 9.41
CA ASN A 121 -20.09 0.27 8.50
C ASN A 121 -19.69 -0.15 7.07
N LYS A 122 -18.39 -0.25 6.76
CA LYS A 122 -17.92 -0.62 5.42
C LYS A 122 -17.65 -2.11 5.32
N LEU A 123 -18.21 -2.72 4.28
CA LEU A 123 -18.00 -4.14 3.95
C LEU A 123 -16.51 -4.47 3.73
N SER A 124 -15.70 -3.51 3.28
CA SER A 124 -14.25 -3.64 3.14
C SER A 124 -13.54 -4.13 4.42
N PHE A 125 -14.07 -3.80 5.61
CA PHE A 125 -13.49 -4.17 6.91
C PHE A 125 -14.24 -5.30 7.62
N MET A 126 -15.31 -5.83 7.02
CA MET A 126 -16.05 -6.95 7.60
C MET A 126 -15.26 -8.26 7.50
N ARG A 127 -15.67 -9.26 8.28
CA ARG A 127 -15.11 -10.61 8.16
C ARG A 127 -15.27 -11.10 6.71
N PRO A 128 -14.19 -11.50 6.02
CA PRO A 128 -14.29 -11.97 4.65
C PRO A 128 -15.20 -13.20 4.52
N THR A 129 -16.17 -13.12 3.62
CA THR A 129 -17.04 -14.25 3.22
C THR A 129 -16.62 -14.85 1.88
N SER A 130 -15.86 -14.10 1.08
CA SER A 130 -15.20 -14.49 -0.16
C SER A 130 -13.67 -14.45 0.01
N GLU A 131 -12.88 -14.71 -1.03
CA GLU A 131 -11.41 -14.61 -0.93
C GLU A 131 -10.89 -13.21 -0.60
N LYS A 132 -11.61 -12.17 -1.04
CA LYS A 132 -11.22 -10.76 -0.90
C LYS A 132 -12.45 -9.89 -0.65
N ASN A 133 -12.33 -8.96 0.29
CA ASN A 133 -13.31 -7.89 0.42
C ASN A 133 -13.13 -6.84 -0.68
N ASP A 134 -14.05 -5.88 -0.73
CA ASP A 134 -13.88 -4.67 -1.52
C ASP A 134 -12.67 -3.86 -1.01
N GLU A 135 -11.84 -3.41 -1.95
CA GLU A 135 -10.67 -2.61 -1.62
C GLU A 135 -11.03 -1.22 -1.10
N VAL A 136 -10.20 -0.71 -0.20
CA VAL A 136 -10.31 0.64 0.35
C VAL A 136 -8.99 1.35 0.13
N GLY A 137 -9.02 2.62 -0.27
CA GLY A 137 -7.81 3.30 -0.65
C GLY A 137 -7.92 4.81 -0.66
N ILE A 138 -6.80 5.44 -1.00
CA ILE A 138 -6.75 6.86 -1.28
C ILE A 138 -6.40 7.05 -2.76
N ILE A 139 -7.35 7.64 -3.49
CA ILE A 139 -7.21 7.87 -4.93
C ILE A 139 -6.21 9.01 -5.20
N LYS A 140 -6.37 10.17 -4.56
CA LYS A 140 -5.40 11.29 -4.65
C LYS A 140 -4.25 11.09 -3.65
N PHE A 141 -3.46 10.00 -3.74
CA PHE A 141 -2.38 9.75 -2.77
C PHE A 141 -1.16 10.64 -3.02
N CYS A 142 -0.62 10.63 -4.25
CA CYS A 142 0.51 11.45 -4.67
C CYS A 142 0.37 11.78 -6.17
N PRO A 143 0.48 13.05 -6.60
CA PRO A 143 0.58 13.39 -8.02
C PRO A 143 1.74 12.63 -8.69
N LEU A 144 1.51 12.04 -9.87
CA LEU A 144 2.55 11.25 -10.56
C LEU A 144 3.72 12.11 -11.05
N ASN A 145 3.46 13.34 -11.50
CA ASN A 145 4.51 14.32 -11.82
C ASN A 145 5.44 14.58 -10.61
N PHE A 146 4.86 14.72 -9.41
CA PHE A 146 5.61 14.90 -8.18
C PHE A 146 6.43 13.66 -7.82
N LEU A 147 5.85 12.45 -7.94
CA LEU A 147 6.57 11.19 -7.74
C LEU A 147 7.76 11.03 -8.71
N LYS A 148 7.55 11.36 -9.99
CA LYS A 148 8.54 11.22 -11.07
C LYS A 148 9.66 12.27 -11.03
N ASN A 149 9.45 13.41 -10.36
CA ASN A 149 10.47 14.43 -10.26
C ASN A 149 11.62 13.94 -9.36
N GLY A 150 12.79 13.73 -9.95
CA GLY A 150 13.98 13.21 -9.25
C GLY A 150 14.44 14.06 -8.07
N GLN A 151 14.10 15.35 -8.03
CA GLN A 151 14.41 16.23 -6.88
C GLN A 151 13.62 15.84 -5.61
N ASN A 152 12.47 15.18 -5.78
CA ASN A 152 11.59 14.80 -4.68
C ASN A 152 11.99 13.48 -4.00
N ASN A 153 12.94 12.71 -4.57
CA ASN A 153 13.53 11.51 -3.95
C ASN A 153 12.57 10.35 -3.62
N TYR A 154 11.37 10.27 -4.21
CA TYR A 154 10.43 9.15 -3.97
C TYR A 154 10.59 7.99 -4.95
N LEU A 155 10.98 8.28 -6.20
CA LEU A 155 11.31 7.30 -7.23
C LEU A 155 12.81 7.38 -7.52
N LYS A 156 13.55 6.30 -7.27
CA LYS A 156 14.97 6.16 -7.58
C LYS A 156 15.21 4.81 -8.25
N ASP A 157 15.99 4.81 -9.32
CA ASP A 157 16.30 3.60 -10.08
C ASP A 157 15.04 2.80 -10.47
N ASP A 158 13.97 3.52 -10.84
CA ASP A 158 12.65 2.97 -11.17
C ASP A 158 11.97 2.18 -10.03
N ILE A 159 12.39 2.40 -8.79
CA ILE A 159 11.84 1.80 -7.58
C ILE A 159 11.26 2.88 -6.67
N PHE A 160 10.05 2.64 -6.18
CA PHE A 160 9.45 3.39 -5.07
C PHE A 160 8.96 2.43 -3.99
N PHE A 161 8.88 2.92 -2.74
CA PHE A 161 8.53 2.08 -1.59
C PHE A 161 7.24 2.53 -0.94
N ILE A 162 6.31 1.60 -0.78
CA ILE A 162 5.12 1.79 0.04
C ILE A 162 5.31 1.03 1.35
N ARG A 163 5.25 1.76 2.46
CA ARG A 163 5.25 1.20 3.80
C ARG A 163 3.85 1.27 4.38
N ILE A 164 3.43 0.18 5.00
CA ILE A 164 2.22 0.07 5.79
C ILE A 164 2.60 0.07 7.26
N PHE A 165 1.77 0.70 8.08
CA PHE A 165 1.77 0.52 9.52
C PHE A 165 0.34 0.27 9.99
N ILE A 166 0.15 -0.69 10.89
CA ILE A 166 -1.14 -0.94 11.54
C ILE A 166 -1.04 -0.52 13.00
N ASP A 167 -1.87 0.43 13.41
CA ASP A 167 -1.91 0.93 14.78
C ASP A 167 -2.75 0.00 15.65
N PHE A 168 -2.12 -1.07 16.17
CA PHE A 168 -2.79 -1.99 17.11
C PHE A 168 -3.10 -1.37 18.47
N MET A 169 -2.46 -0.25 18.80
CA MET A 169 -2.67 0.43 20.08
C MET A 169 -3.84 1.41 20.01
N ASN A 170 -4.24 1.85 18.81
CA ASN A 170 -5.26 2.88 18.58
C ASN A 170 -4.99 4.18 19.36
N ASN A 171 -3.72 4.46 19.65
CA ASN A 171 -3.31 5.64 20.41
C ASN A 171 -3.23 6.90 19.53
N GLY A 172 -3.46 6.76 18.21
CA GLY A 172 -3.39 7.88 17.26
C GLY A 172 -1.97 8.38 16.99
N ILE A 173 -0.96 7.62 17.42
CA ILE A 173 0.45 7.94 17.21
C ILE A 173 0.79 7.62 15.77
N ASN A 174 1.17 8.65 15.00
CA ASN A 174 1.73 8.46 13.68
C ASN A 174 3.20 8.01 13.83
N PRO A 175 3.61 6.84 13.32
CA PRO A 175 4.98 6.35 13.49
C PRO A 175 5.99 7.05 12.57
N PHE A 176 5.54 7.93 11.68
CA PHE A 176 6.39 8.60 10.69
C PHE A 176 6.77 9.99 11.19
N ASN A 177 8.05 10.17 11.52
CA ASN A 177 8.57 11.38 12.19
C ASN A 177 8.59 12.65 11.32
N VAL A 178 8.69 12.53 9.99
CA VAL A 178 8.70 13.69 9.07
C VAL A 178 7.72 13.44 7.95
N ILE A 179 6.71 14.29 7.85
CA ILE A 179 5.58 14.11 6.94
C ILE A 179 5.37 15.38 6.13
N ILE A 180 5.18 15.23 4.82
CA ILE A 180 4.63 16.32 4.00
C ILE A 180 3.11 16.22 4.03
N GLU A 181 2.44 17.28 4.47
CA GLU A 181 0.99 17.37 4.34
C GLU A 181 0.59 17.32 2.86
N ARG A 182 -0.42 16.52 2.52
CA ARG A 182 -0.88 16.36 1.13
C ARG A 182 -1.26 17.68 0.45
N SER A 183 -1.75 18.65 1.20
CA SER A 183 -2.05 20.02 0.74
C SER A 183 -0.84 20.72 0.12
N ASN A 184 0.38 20.35 0.53
CA ASN A 184 1.64 20.93 0.07
C ASN A 184 2.24 20.22 -1.14
N ILE A 185 1.57 19.18 -1.66
CA ILE A 185 2.02 18.40 -2.81
C ILE A 185 1.17 18.82 -4.02
N LYS A 186 1.76 19.60 -4.93
CA LYS A 186 1.14 20.06 -6.18
C LYS A 186 1.96 19.62 -7.38
#